data_AF-A0A7J4I244-F1
#
_entry.id   AF-A0A7J4I244-F1
#
_cell.length_a   1.000
_cell.length_b   1.000
_cell.length_c   1.000
_cell.angle_alpha   90.00
_cell.angle_beta   90.00
_cell.angle_gamma   90.00
#
_symmetry.space_group_name_H-M   'P 1'
#
loop_
_entity.id
_entity.type
_entity.pdbx_description
1 polymer ?
#
loop_
_entity_poly.entity_id
_entity_poly.type
_entity_poly.pdbx_seq_one_letter_code
_entity_poly.pdbx_strand_id
1 'polypeptide(L)'
;MKALLEYEDCIVGILMGVLVLGYEGTLAIPYAEFLLEIGSILFLLFILFDIVNEIKDPDEHIAFTLLAIVHNIVDAILMLGFIDFFFELNIPLIGEYLVPYIGNLTFVYGIGIFLIVSNTLWFVNVIRSPLMKS
;
A
#
# COMPACT_ATOMS: atom_id res chain seq x y z
N MET A 1 -10.45 -18.15 -0.81
CA MET A 1 -9.39 -17.62 -1.68
C MET A 1 -9.31 -16.11 -1.55
N LYS A 2 -10.43 -15.38 -1.64
CA LYS A 2 -10.55 -13.93 -1.36
C LYS A 2 -9.88 -13.50 -0.04
N ALA A 3 -10.32 -14.07 1.09
CA ALA A 3 -9.72 -13.76 2.41
C ALA A 3 -8.21 -14.08 2.53
N LEU A 4 -7.68 -15.08 1.81
CA LEU A 4 -6.23 -15.39 1.86
C LEU A 4 -5.41 -14.29 1.17
N LEU A 5 -5.89 -13.82 0.02
CA LEU A 5 -5.28 -12.72 -0.73
C LEU A 5 -5.35 -11.42 0.06
N GLU A 6 -6.49 -11.11 0.67
CA GLU A 6 -6.64 -9.93 1.53
C GLU A 6 -5.66 -9.94 2.72
N TYR A 7 -5.37 -11.10 3.32
CA TYR A 7 -4.34 -11.20 4.37
C TYR A 7 -2.93 -10.93 3.85
N GLU A 8 -2.59 -11.51 2.70
CA GLU A 8 -1.28 -11.36 2.08
C GLU A 8 -1.03 -9.89 1.71
N ASP A 9 -2.03 -9.22 1.13
CA ASP A 9 -1.94 -7.82 0.73
C ASP A 9 -1.74 -6.89 1.93
N CYS A 10 -2.43 -7.13 3.05
CA CYS A 10 -2.20 -6.39 4.30
C CYS A 10 -0.76 -6.56 4.80
N ILE A 11 -0.24 -7.79 4.78
CA ILE A 11 1.12 -8.08 5.25
C ILE A 11 2.13 -7.38 4.34
N VAL A 12 1.94 -7.45 3.02
CA VAL A 12 2.79 -6.76 2.05
C VAL A 12 2.74 -5.25 2.30
N GLY A 13 1.57 -4.65 2.51
CA GLY A 13 1.45 -3.22 2.83
C GLY A 13 2.17 -2.81 4.12
N ILE A 14 2.10 -3.63 5.17
CA ILE A 14 2.87 -3.41 6.41
C ILE A 14 4.38 -3.48 6.13
N LEU A 15 4.83 -4.49 5.39
CA LEU A 15 6.25 -4.64 5.02
C LEU A 15 6.74 -3.46 4.17
N MET A 16 5.91 -2.97 3.26
CA MET A 16 6.21 -1.78 2.47
C MET A 16 6.34 -0.54 3.36
N GLY A 17 5.45 -0.33 4.33
CA GLY A 17 5.60 0.75 5.30
C GLY A 17 6.89 0.65 6.13
N VAL A 18 7.30 -0.56 6.52
CA VAL A 18 8.58 -0.81 7.18
C VAL A 18 9.77 -0.48 6.27
N LEU A 19 9.72 -0.86 4.99
CA LEU A 19 10.76 -0.51 4.01
C LEU A 19 10.84 1.00 3.77
N VAL A 20 9.70 1.71 3.74
CA VAL A 20 9.65 3.18 3.64
C VAL A 20 10.33 3.83 4.86
N LEU A 21 10.07 3.35 6.08
CA LEU A 21 10.76 3.81 7.28
C LEU A 21 12.26 3.42 7.29
N GLY A 22 12.61 2.32 6.63
CA GLY A 22 14.00 1.92 6.41
C GLY A 22 14.74 2.84 5.44
N TYR A 23 14.08 3.24 4.35
CA TYR A 23 14.61 4.17 3.35
C TYR A 23 14.87 5.56 3.96
N GLU A 24 13.95 6.06 4.79
CA GLU A 24 14.11 7.34 5.48
C GLU A 24 15.29 7.36 6.47
N GLY A 25 15.66 6.20 7.02
CA GLY A 25 16.78 6.04 7.95
C GLY A 25 16.36 5.84 9.40
N THR A 26 15.06 5.91 9.73
CA THR A 26 14.52 5.55 11.05
C THR A 26 14.82 4.08 11.41
N LEU A 27 14.72 3.17 10.45
CA LEU A 27 15.06 1.76 10.63
C LEU A 27 16.34 1.43 9.86
N ALA A 28 17.33 0.84 10.52
CA ALA A 28 18.59 0.45 9.88
C ALA A 28 18.42 -0.83 9.04
N ILE A 29 17.65 -0.74 7.96
CA ILE A 29 17.40 -1.85 7.03
C ILE A 29 18.45 -1.77 5.89
N PRO A 30 19.32 -2.78 5.75
CA PRO A 30 20.28 -2.80 4.67
C PRO A 30 19.54 -2.91 3.33
N TYR A 31 19.98 -2.13 2.34
CA TYR A 31 19.41 -2.11 0.99
C TYR A 31 17.93 -1.71 0.93
N ALA A 32 17.43 -0.93 1.91
CA ALA A 32 16.04 -0.49 1.96
C ALA A 32 15.58 0.22 0.68
N GLU A 33 16.42 1.06 0.09
CA GLU A 33 16.15 1.75 -1.17
C GLU A 33 15.86 0.76 -2.32
N PHE A 34 16.77 -0.17 -2.57
CA PHE A 34 16.61 -1.19 -3.60
C PHE A 34 15.40 -2.11 -3.36
N LEU A 35 15.17 -2.49 -2.10
CA LEU A 35 14.01 -3.31 -1.72
C LEU A 35 12.70 -2.53 -1.91
N LEU A 36 12.69 -1.23 -1.63
CA LEU A 36 11.53 -0.36 -1.81
C LEU A 36 11.25 -0.11 -3.30
N GLU A 37 12.27 0.05 -4.12
CA GLU A 37 12.16 0.17 -5.58
C GLU A 37 11.43 -1.04 -6.19
N ILE A 38 11.95 -2.25 -5.98
CA ILE A 38 11.31 -3.48 -6.48
C ILE A 38 9.98 -3.75 -5.77
N GLY A 39 9.94 -3.54 -4.45
CA GLY A 39 8.77 -3.77 -3.62
C GLY A 39 7.58 -2.91 -4.04
N SER A 40 7.81 -1.66 -4.45
CA SER A 40 6.75 -0.75 -4.89
C SER A 40 6.06 -1.22 -6.16
N ILE A 41 6.81 -1.81 -7.11
CA ILE A 41 6.25 -2.41 -8.33
C ILE A 41 5.41 -3.64 -7.97
N LEU A 42 5.96 -4.55 -7.16
CA LEU A 42 5.26 -5.77 -6.77
C LEU A 42 3.99 -5.45 -5.98
N PHE A 43 4.07 -4.51 -5.04
CA PHE A 43 2.92 -4.11 -4.23
C PHE A 43 1.83 -3.44 -5.09
N LEU A 44 2.21 -2.59 -6.05
CA LEU A 44 1.26 -2.02 -7.00
C LEU A 44 0.52 -3.12 -7.78
N LEU A 45 1.22 -4.18 -8.21
CA LEU A 45 0.56 -5.30 -8.90
C LEU A 45 -0.46 -6.00 -7.99
N PHE A 46 -0.11 -6.28 -6.73
CA PHE A 46 -1.04 -6.86 -5.76
C PHE A 46 -2.28 -5.98 -5.56
N ILE A 47 -2.10 -4.68 -5.34
CA ILE A 47 -3.18 -3.71 -5.19
C ILE A 47 -4.12 -3.72 -6.40
N LEU A 48 -3.56 -3.76 -7.62
CA LEU A 48 -4.36 -3.80 -8.85
C LEU A 48 -5.17 -5.10 -8.96
N PHE A 49 -4.59 -6.25 -8.57
CA PHE A 49 -5.33 -7.51 -8.51
C PHE A 49 -6.47 -7.44 -7.50
N ASP A 50 -6.25 -6.84 -6.34
CA ASP A 50 -7.27 -6.71 -5.29
C ASP A 50 -8.43 -5.81 -5.74
N ILE A 51 -8.15 -4.64 -6.33
CA ILE A 51 -9.18 -3.77 -6.93
C ILE A 51 -10.04 -4.54 -7.94
N VAL A 52 -9.43 -5.33 -8.83
CA VAL A 52 -10.16 -6.12 -9.82
C VAL A 52 -11.04 -7.19 -9.17
N ASN A 53 -10.58 -7.83 -8.12
CA ASN A 53 -11.35 -8.85 -7.40
C ASN A 53 -12.51 -8.23 -6.63
N GLU A 54 -12.28 -7.09 -5.98
CA GLU A 54 -13.29 -6.39 -5.17
C GLU A 54 -14.43 -5.81 -6.03
N ILE A 55 -14.13 -5.40 -7.28
CA ILE A 55 -15.15 -4.99 -8.25
C ILE A 55 -15.96 -6.18 -8.79
N LYS A 56 -15.33 -7.34 -8.98
CA LYS A 56 -15.97 -8.53 -9.56
C LYS A 56 -16.90 -9.25 -8.59
N ASP A 57 -16.56 -9.24 -7.30
CA ASP A 57 -17.30 -9.94 -6.25
C ASP A 57 -17.49 -9.01 -5.03
N PRO A 58 -18.35 -7.98 -5.17
CA PRO A 58 -18.60 -7.03 -4.10
C PRO A 58 -19.30 -7.74 -2.93
N ASP A 59 -18.78 -7.55 -1.71
CA ASP A 59 -19.37 -8.13 -0.50
C ASP A 59 -20.79 -7.56 -0.25
N GLU A 60 -21.58 -8.28 0.55
CA GLU A 60 -22.94 -7.86 0.95
C GLU A 60 -22.94 -6.49 1.68
N HIS A 61 -21.78 -6.05 2.16
CA HIS A 61 -21.57 -4.75 2.79
C HIS A 61 -20.85 -3.77 1.84
N ILE A 62 -21.61 -3.17 0.93
CA ILE A 62 -21.13 -2.19 -0.07
C ILE A 62 -20.25 -1.09 0.53
N ALA A 63 -20.53 -0.64 1.75
CA ALA A 63 -19.73 0.38 2.43
C ALA A 63 -18.28 -0.09 2.73
N PHE A 64 -18.08 -1.37 3.05
CA PHE A 64 -16.76 -1.95 3.27
C PHE A 64 -16.01 -2.13 1.95
N THR A 65 -16.68 -2.61 0.90
CA THR A 65 -16.13 -2.70 -0.46
C THR A 65 -15.67 -1.34 -0.98
N LEU A 66 -16.46 -0.27 -0.75
CA LEU A 66 -16.05 1.09 -1.12
C LEU A 66 -14.82 1.56 -0.33
N LEU A 67 -14.77 1.27 0.97
CA LEU A 67 -13.62 1.64 1.81
C LEU A 67 -12.35 0.88 1.37
N ALA A 68 -12.47 -0.40 1.03
CA ALA A 68 -11.39 -1.23 0.50
C ALA A 68 -10.83 -0.65 -0.80
N ILE A 69 -11.72 -0.33 -1.75
CA ILE A 69 -11.34 0.28 -3.03
C ILE A 69 -10.63 1.63 -2.80
N VAL A 70 -11.14 2.49 -1.92
CA VAL A 70 -10.50 3.78 -1.62
C VAL A 70 -9.11 3.58 -0.99
N HIS A 71 -8.97 2.65 -0.05
CA HIS A 71 -7.69 2.32 0.56
C HIS A 71 -6.68 1.85 -0.49
N ASN A 72 -7.09 0.92 -1.36
CA ASN A 72 -6.27 0.41 -2.45
C ASN A 72 -5.87 1.50 -3.46
N ILE A 73 -6.78 2.42 -3.79
CA ILE A 73 -6.46 3.55 -4.67
C ILE A 73 -5.39 4.46 -4.03
N VAL A 74 -5.52 4.75 -2.74
CA VAL A 74 -4.52 5.57 -2.03
C VAL A 74 -3.16 4.87 -2.03
N ASP A 75 -3.12 3.58 -1.70
CA ASP A 75 -1.87 2.81 -1.68
C ASP A 75 -1.26 2.73 -3.10
N ALA A 76 -2.08 2.56 -4.15
CA ALA A 76 -1.63 2.58 -5.54
C ALA A 76 -1.02 3.93 -5.94
N ILE A 77 -1.65 5.05 -5.56
CA ILE A 77 -1.12 6.40 -5.83
C ILE A 77 0.23 6.59 -5.14
N LEU A 78 0.36 6.15 -3.89
CA LEU A 78 1.62 6.22 -3.15
C LEU A 78 2.70 5.37 -3.82
N MET A 79 2.38 4.13 -4.23
CA MET A 79 3.33 3.26 -4.92
C MET A 79 3.75 3.81 -6.28
N LEU A 80 2.80 4.37 -7.04
CA LEU A 80 3.11 5.08 -8.29
C LEU A 80 4.05 6.26 -8.06
N GLY A 81 3.89 6.99 -6.95
CA GLY A 81 4.82 8.05 -6.57
C GLY A 81 6.24 7.54 -6.35
N PHE A 82 6.41 6.44 -5.62
CA PHE A 82 7.73 5.84 -5.40
C PHE A 82 8.34 5.32 -6.70
N ILE A 83 7.54 4.66 -7.55
CA ILE A 83 7.99 4.19 -8.86
C ILE A 83 8.44 5.38 -9.72
N ASP A 84 7.65 6.45 -9.80
CA ASP A 84 8.02 7.63 -10.57
C ASP A 84 9.28 8.31 -10.02
N PHE A 85 9.43 8.34 -8.69
CA PHE A 85 10.62 8.87 -8.02
C PHE A 85 11.89 8.05 -8.30
N PHE A 86 11.84 6.71 -8.21
CA PHE A 86 13.02 5.86 -8.41
C PHE A 86 13.40 5.66 -9.89
N PHE A 87 12.40 5.54 -10.77
CA PHE A 87 12.61 5.23 -12.19
C PHE A 87 12.58 6.47 -13.09
N GLU A 88 12.34 7.66 -12.53
CA GLU A 88 12.29 8.94 -13.25
C GLU A 88 11.35 8.90 -14.48
N LEU A 89 10.18 8.26 -14.34
CA LEU A 89 9.26 8.00 -15.45
C LEU A 89 8.53 9.27 -15.93
N ASN A 90 8.47 10.31 -15.10
CA ASN A 90 7.76 11.56 -15.32
C ASN A 90 6.27 11.34 -15.61
N ILE A 91 5.59 10.55 -14.77
CA ILE A 91 4.16 10.28 -14.92
C ILE A 91 3.39 11.61 -14.69
N PRO A 92 2.58 12.08 -15.66
CA PRO A 92 1.83 13.32 -15.49
C PRO A 92 0.97 13.30 -14.22
N LEU A 93 0.87 14.44 -13.54
CA LEU A 93 0.24 14.63 -12.23
C LEU A 93 0.97 13.95 -11.04
N ILE A 94 1.47 12.72 -11.18
CA ILE A 94 2.25 12.07 -10.09
C ILE A 94 3.60 12.77 -9.91
N GLY A 95 4.32 12.99 -11.01
CA GLY A 95 5.62 13.68 -11.01
C GLY A 95 5.53 15.13 -10.54
N GLU A 96 4.43 15.82 -10.85
CA GLU A 96 4.23 17.22 -10.49
C GLU A 96 3.78 17.40 -9.04
N TYR A 97 2.88 16.52 -8.55
CA TYR A 97 2.20 16.72 -7.26
C TYR A 97 2.62 15.75 -6.15
N LEU A 98 3.29 14.63 -6.44
CA LEU A 98 3.63 13.62 -5.44
C LEU A 98 5.14 13.42 -5.27
N VAL A 99 5.89 13.33 -6.37
CA VAL A 99 7.36 13.14 -6.35
C VAL A 99 8.10 14.22 -5.52
N PRO A 100 7.75 15.52 -5.56
CA PRO A 100 8.40 16.52 -4.70
C PRO A 100 8.23 16.25 -3.20
N TYR A 101 7.13 15.61 -2.81
CA TYR A 101 6.87 15.23 -1.42
C TYR A 101 7.59 13.94 -1.03
N ILE A 102 7.80 13.01 -1.97
CA ILE A 102 8.61 11.80 -1.72
C ILE A 102 10.09 12.17 -1.51
N GLY A 103 10.57 13.28 -2.09
CA GLY A 103 11.88 13.84 -1.74
C GLY A 103 11.97 14.45 -0.32
N ASN A 104 10.85 14.58 0.40
CA ASN A 104 10.81 15.11 1.77
C ASN A 104 10.75 13.97 2.80
N LEU A 105 11.83 13.76 3.55
CA LEU A 105 11.94 12.68 4.55
C LEU A 105 10.82 12.68 5.60
N THR A 106 10.31 13.85 6.01
CA THR A 106 9.19 13.93 6.96
C THR A 106 7.90 13.38 6.36
N PHE A 107 7.65 13.66 5.08
CA PHE A 107 6.49 13.12 4.38
C PHE A 107 6.62 11.61 4.15
N VAL A 108 7.80 11.14 3.76
CA VAL A 108 8.13 9.70 3.62
C VAL A 108 7.93 8.96 4.94
N TYR A 109 8.40 9.51 6.06
CA TYR A 109 8.14 8.97 7.39
C TYR A 109 6.64 8.84 7.67
N GLY A 110 5.87 9.88 7.33
CA GLY A 110 4.41 9.88 7.43
C GLY A 110 3.75 8.79 6.59
N ILE A 111 4.21 8.57 5.35
CA ILE A 111 3.75 7.47 4.49
C ILE A 111 4.07 6.11 5.13
N GLY A 112 5.28 5.92 5.65
CA GLY A 112 5.68 4.68 6.31
C GLY A 112 4.77 4.32 7.48
N ILE A 113 4.47 5.29 8.35
CA ILE A 113 3.49 5.11 9.44
C ILE A 113 2.09 4.84 8.89
N PHE A 114 1.65 5.61 7.90
CA PHE A 114 0.33 5.45 7.31
C PHE A 114 0.13 4.02 6.80
N LEU A 115 1.06 3.51 5.99
CA LEU A 115 1.01 2.17 5.42
C LEU A 115 0.97 1.09 6.51
N ILE A 116 1.81 1.21 7.55
CA ILE A 116 1.80 0.25 8.67
C ILE A 116 0.45 0.27 9.38
N VAL A 117 -0.04 1.46 9.77
CA VAL A 117 -1.25 1.57 10.58
C VAL A 117 -2.50 1.20 9.78
N SER A 118 -2.66 1.70 8.55
CA SER A 118 -3.82 1.42 7.71
C SER A 118 -3.93 -0.08 7.40
N ASN A 119 -2.84 -0.70 6.95
CA ASN A 119 -2.81 -2.12 6.63
C ASN A 119 -2.93 -3.01 7.88
N THR A 120 -2.42 -2.58 9.05
CA THR A 120 -2.65 -3.30 10.31
C THR A 120 -4.12 -3.26 10.72
N LEU A 121 -4.78 -2.10 10.60
CA LEU A 121 -6.22 -1.99 10.89
C LEU A 121 -7.04 -2.84 9.92
N TRP A 122 -6.68 -2.83 8.64
CA TRP A 122 -7.32 -3.68 7.64
C TRP A 122 -7.12 -5.16 7.95
N PHE A 123 -5.90 -5.59 8.26
CA PHE A 123 -5.58 -6.96 8.68
C PHE A 123 -6.45 -7.43 9.85
N VAL A 124 -6.60 -6.61 10.89
CA VAL A 124 -7.46 -6.93 12.04
C VAL A 124 -8.92 -7.08 11.62
N ASN A 125 -9.41 -6.25 10.69
CA ASN A 125 -10.77 -6.34 10.18
C ASN A 125 -10.99 -7.60 9.33
N VAL A 126 -10.03 -7.92 8.45
CA VAL A 126 -10.06 -9.14 7.63
C VAL A 126 -10.06 -10.39 8.53
N ILE A 127 -9.25 -10.40 9.61
CA ILE A 127 -9.23 -11.52 10.60
C ILE A 127 -10.59 -11.68 11.29
N ARG A 128 -11.27 -10.58 11.59
CA ARG A 128 -12.54 -10.60 12.35
C ARG A 128 -13.76 -10.91 11.49
N SER A 129 -13.71 -10.66 10.18
CA SER A 129 -14.80 -10.90 9.23
C SER A 129 -15.34 -12.36 9.26
N PRO A 130 -14.49 -13.42 9.23
CA PRO A 130 -14.96 -14.80 9.36
C PRO A 130 -15.62 -15.12 10.72
N LEU A 131 -15.19 -14.46 11.79
CA LEU A 131 -15.69 -14.68 13.17
C LEU A 131 -17.04 -14.00 13.43
N MET A 132 -17.46 -13.06 12.56
CA MET A 132 -18.77 -12.41 12.63
C MET A 132 -19.84 -13.14 11.79
N LYS A 133 -19.45 -14.17 11.03
CA LYS A 133 -20.36 -15.03 10.25
C LYS A 133 -20.80 -16.30 11.02
N SER A 134 -20.48 -16.44 12.32
CA SER A 134 -20.94 -17.53 13.21
C SER A 134 -21.92 -17.02 14.26
#